data_AF-A0ABC9XEX3-F1
#
_entry.id   AF-A0ABC9XEX3-F1
#
_cell.length_a   1.000
_cell.length_b   1.000
_cell.length_c   1.000
_cell.angle_alpha   90.00
_cell.angle_beta   90.00
_cell.angle_gamma   90.00
#
_symmetry.space_group_name_H-M   'P 1'
#
loop_
_entity.id
_entity.type
_entity.pdbx_description
1 polymer ?
#
loop_
_entity_poly.entity_id
_entity_poly.type
_entity_poly.pdbx_seq_one_letter_code
_entity_poly.pdbx_strand_id
1 'polypeptide(L)'
;MLEIQLDDGGVGGYPGDDYCSGSVMSERVSGLANSIYREFERLIHCYDEEVVKELMPLVVTVLENLDSVLTDNQEHEVELELLREDNEQLLTQYEREKALRKQAEEKFIEFEDALEQEKKELQIQVEHLEFQTRQLELKTKNYADQISRLEERESEMKKEYNALHQRHTEMIQTYVEHIERSKMQQVGGNNQTEGSLPGRR
;
A
#
# COMPACT_ATOMS: atom_id res chain seq x y z
N MET A 1 -8.40 -4.02 -5.97
CA MET A 1 -9.03 -5.19 -5.32
C MET A 1 -8.44 -6.42 -5.96
N LEU A 2 -7.60 -7.15 -5.22
CA LEU A 2 -7.10 -8.46 -5.63
C LEU A 2 -7.85 -9.48 -4.78
N GLU A 3 -8.79 -10.19 -5.40
CA GLU A 3 -9.48 -11.33 -4.79
C GLU A 3 -8.46 -12.44 -4.53
N ILE A 4 -8.30 -12.77 -3.25
CA ILE A 4 -7.59 -13.97 -2.81
C ILE A 4 -8.63 -15.09 -2.88
N GLN A 5 -8.58 -15.90 -3.94
CA GLN A 5 -9.30 -17.16 -4.01
C GLN A 5 -8.67 -18.12 -2.98
N LEU A 6 -9.34 -18.29 -1.84
CA LEU A 6 -9.07 -19.40 -0.93
C LEU A 6 -9.67 -20.66 -1.56
N ASP A 7 -8.79 -21.55 -2.01
CA ASP A 7 -9.13 -22.87 -2.50
C ASP A 7 -9.48 -23.76 -1.28
N ASP A 8 -10.78 -23.88 -1.03
CA ASP A 8 -11.41 -24.80 -0.08
C ASP A 8 -11.28 -26.24 -0.62
N GLY A 9 -10.08 -26.79 -0.46
CA GLY A 9 -9.72 -28.11 -0.96
C GLY A 9 -9.84 -29.21 0.09
N GLY A 10 -11.06 -29.71 0.28
CA GLY A 10 -11.30 -31.13 0.56
C GLY A 10 -11.09 -31.61 1.99
N VAL A 11 -12.16 -31.58 2.79
CA VAL A 11 -12.36 -32.50 3.92
C VAL A 11 -12.45 -33.92 3.37
N GLY A 12 -11.31 -34.62 3.34
CA GLY A 12 -11.24 -36.05 3.09
C GLY A 12 -11.93 -36.80 4.22
N GLY A 13 -13.15 -37.25 3.97
CA GLY A 13 -13.85 -38.17 4.85
C GLY A 13 -13.10 -39.50 4.88
N TYR A 14 -12.62 -39.88 6.06
CA TYR A 14 -12.15 -41.24 6.31
C TYR A 14 -13.36 -42.19 6.24
N PRO A 15 -13.40 -43.13 5.28
CA PRO A 15 -14.37 -44.22 5.33
C PRO A 15 -13.95 -45.18 6.45
N GLY A 16 -14.94 -45.72 7.16
CA GLY A 16 -14.74 -46.46 8.39
C GLY A 16 -13.81 -47.66 8.27
N ASP A 17 -12.88 -47.74 9.21
CA ASP A 17 -12.16 -48.96 9.55
C ASP A 17 -13.10 -49.93 10.25
N ASP A 18 -13.84 -50.67 9.44
CA ASP A 18 -14.57 -51.87 9.86
C ASP A 18 -13.79 -53.09 9.35
N TYR A 19 -12.60 -53.31 9.90
CA TYR A 19 -11.84 -54.54 9.74
C TYR A 19 -11.30 -55.01 11.08
N CYS A 20 -12.22 -55.39 11.97
CA CYS A 20 -11.92 -56.36 13.01
C CYS A 20 -11.75 -57.74 12.36
N SER A 21 -10.68 -57.94 11.60
CA SER A 21 -10.29 -59.25 11.07
C SER A 21 -9.59 -59.98 12.21
N GLY A 22 -10.34 -60.80 12.95
CA GLY A 22 -9.79 -61.64 14.01
C GLY A 22 -8.52 -62.34 13.51
N SER A 23 -7.40 -62.08 14.18
CA SER A 23 -6.06 -62.47 13.75
C SER A 23 -6.04 -63.92 13.31
N VAL A 24 -5.90 -64.12 12.01
CA VAL A 24 -5.68 -65.43 11.41
C VAL A 24 -4.20 -65.67 11.61
N MET A 25 -3.82 -66.67 12.43
CA MET A 25 -2.41 -67.01 12.68
C MET A 25 -1.61 -66.95 11.38
N SER A 26 -0.45 -66.31 11.43
CA SER A 26 0.45 -66.16 10.29
C SER A 26 0.64 -67.49 9.59
N GLU A 27 0.52 -67.53 8.26
CA GLU A 27 0.72 -68.75 7.46
C GLU A 27 2.07 -69.43 7.75
N ARG A 28 3.07 -68.62 8.12
CA ARG A 28 4.39 -69.10 8.55
C ARG A 28 4.35 -69.80 9.91
N VAL A 29 3.65 -69.23 10.88
CA VAL A 29 3.49 -69.83 12.23
C VAL A 29 2.61 -71.06 12.17
N SER A 30 1.53 -71.02 11.39
CA SER A 30 0.67 -72.17 11.14
C SER A 30 1.42 -73.32 10.45
N GLY A 31 2.28 -73.03 9.46
CA GLY A 31 3.14 -74.04 8.83
C GLY A 31 4.15 -74.67 9.78
N LEU A 32 4.76 -73.86 10.67
CA LEU A 32 5.65 -74.34 11.73
C LEU A 32 4.91 -75.19 12.75
N ALA A 33 3.75 -74.71 13.22
CA ALA A 33 2.89 -75.43 14.15
C ALA A 33 2.53 -76.81 13.60
N ASN A 34 2.02 -76.90 12.37
CA ASN A 34 1.70 -78.16 11.70
C ASN A 34 2.90 -79.12 11.62
N SER A 35 4.10 -78.60 11.37
CA SER A 35 5.32 -79.41 11.29
C SER A 35 5.73 -79.95 12.66
N ILE A 36 5.64 -79.11 13.70
CA ILE A 36 6.00 -79.48 15.08
C ILE A 36 4.98 -80.48 15.66
N TYR A 37 3.68 -80.24 15.46
CA TYR A 37 2.64 -81.17 15.91
C TYR A 37 2.77 -82.55 15.24
N ARG A 38 3.15 -82.62 13.96
CA ARG A 38 3.42 -83.88 13.27
C ARG A 38 4.64 -84.64 13.80
N GLU A 39 5.64 -83.95 14.32
CA GLU A 39 6.77 -84.58 15.02
C GLU A 39 6.34 -85.06 16.42
N PHE A 40 5.51 -84.30 17.13
CA PHE A 40 4.94 -84.73 18.40
C PHE A 40 4.08 -85.98 18.26
N GLU A 41 3.24 -86.09 17.24
CA GLU A 41 2.47 -87.32 16.95
C GLU A 41 3.39 -88.54 16.79
N ARG A 42 4.53 -88.39 16.09
CA ARG A 42 5.53 -89.47 15.94
C ARG A 42 6.21 -89.83 17.26
N LEU A 43 6.54 -88.85 18.08
CA LEU A 43 7.15 -89.06 19.41
C LEU A 43 6.19 -89.81 20.35
N ILE A 44 4.93 -89.39 20.40
CA ILE A 44 3.88 -90.04 21.20
C ILE A 44 3.71 -91.50 20.76
N HIS A 45 3.69 -91.76 19.45
CA HIS A 45 3.55 -93.13 18.93
C HIS A 45 4.72 -94.05 19.33
N CYS A 46 5.94 -93.53 19.43
CA CYS A 46 7.14 -94.31 19.74
C CYS A 46 7.45 -94.43 21.25
N TYR A 47 7.08 -93.41 22.04
CA TYR A 47 7.55 -93.25 23.43
C TYR A 47 6.44 -92.89 24.44
N ASP A 48 5.17 -92.88 24.03
CA ASP A 48 4.00 -92.49 24.82
C ASP A 48 3.89 -90.96 25.09
N GLU A 49 2.72 -90.52 25.57
CA GLU A 49 2.34 -89.11 25.72
C GLU A 49 3.14 -88.37 26.80
N GLU A 50 3.60 -89.09 27.84
CA GLU A 50 4.30 -88.48 28.98
C GLU A 50 5.59 -87.76 28.58
N VAL A 51 6.22 -88.10 27.45
CA VAL A 51 7.45 -87.45 26.96
C VAL A 51 7.22 -86.02 26.45
N VAL A 52 6.02 -85.70 25.96
CA VAL A 52 5.71 -84.38 25.37
C VAL A 52 4.85 -83.50 26.27
N LYS A 53 4.31 -84.05 27.36
CA LYS A 53 3.33 -83.42 28.25
C LYS A 53 3.76 -82.04 28.80
N GLU A 54 5.01 -81.91 29.23
CA GLU A 54 5.55 -80.63 29.72
C GLU A 54 6.09 -79.73 28.61
N LEU A 55 6.46 -80.31 27.46
CA LEU A 55 7.05 -79.60 26.33
C LEU A 55 5.99 -78.93 25.45
N MET A 56 4.82 -79.55 25.28
CA MET A 56 3.76 -79.05 24.42
C MET A 56 3.25 -77.65 24.85
N PRO A 57 2.99 -77.36 26.14
CA PRO A 57 2.62 -76.02 26.58
C PRO A 57 3.69 -74.95 26.29
N LEU A 58 4.96 -75.32 26.38
CA LEU A 58 6.08 -74.40 26.07
C LEU A 58 6.12 -74.07 24.58
N VAL A 59 5.95 -75.08 23.72
CA VAL A 59 5.90 -74.88 22.26
C VAL A 59 4.69 -74.05 21.85
N VAL A 60 3.51 -74.32 22.43
CA VAL A 60 2.30 -73.51 22.20
C VAL A 60 2.57 -72.05 22.57
N THR A 61 3.09 -71.80 23.77
CA THR A 61 3.45 -70.45 24.23
C THR A 61 4.45 -69.76 23.28
N VAL A 62 5.43 -70.50 22.76
CA VAL A 62 6.41 -69.95 21.80
C VAL A 62 5.75 -69.60 20.46
N LEU A 63 4.84 -70.46 19.96
CA LEU A 63 4.12 -70.20 18.70
C LEU A 63 3.17 -69.01 18.83
N GLU A 64 2.44 -68.90 19.94
CA GLU A 64 1.56 -67.76 20.25
C GLU A 64 2.35 -66.45 20.35
N ASN A 65 3.48 -66.45 21.07
CA ASN A 65 4.35 -65.28 21.16
C ASN A 65 4.94 -64.89 19.80
N LEU A 66 5.33 -65.87 18.98
CA LEU A 66 5.85 -65.61 17.63
C LEU A 66 4.78 -64.98 16.73
N ASP A 67 3.54 -65.47 16.82
CA ASP A 67 2.42 -64.94 16.05
C ASP A 67 2.05 -63.51 16.47
N SER A 68 2.04 -63.25 17.78
CA SER A 68 1.86 -61.90 18.34
C SER A 68 2.92 -60.93 17.81
N VAL A 69 4.21 -61.30 17.93
CA VAL A 69 5.31 -60.43 17.47
C VAL A 69 5.27 -60.21 15.96
N LEU A 70 4.86 -61.20 15.16
CA LEU A 70 4.70 -61.03 13.71
C LEU A 70 3.55 -60.08 13.37
N THR A 71 2.44 -60.16 14.12
CA THR A 71 1.29 -59.26 13.96
C THR A 71 1.69 -57.82 14.30
N ASP A 72 2.31 -57.60 15.46
CA ASP A 72 2.79 -56.28 15.89
C ASP A 72 3.77 -55.68 14.87
N ASN A 73 4.68 -56.50 14.34
CA ASN A 73 5.66 -56.04 13.34
C ASN A 73 5.00 -55.63 12.02
N GLN A 74 3.94 -56.34 11.61
CA GLN A 74 3.18 -55.99 10.41
C GLN A 74 2.36 -54.71 10.61
N GLU A 75 1.79 -54.49 11.79
CA GLU A 75 1.13 -53.23 12.15
C GLU A 75 2.11 -52.06 12.12
N HIS A 76 3.31 -52.24 12.68
CA HIS A 76 4.37 -51.21 12.61
C HIS A 76 4.86 -50.94 11.18
N GLU A 77 4.91 -51.96 10.31
CA GLU A 77 5.28 -51.77 8.90
C GLU A 77 4.25 -50.89 8.17
N VAL A 78 2.95 -51.13 8.43
CA VAL A 78 1.86 -50.29 7.90
C VAL A 78 1.93 -48.86 8.44
N GLU A 79 2.14 -48.70 9.74
CA GLU A 79 2.30 -47.37 10.36
C GLU A 79 3.49 -46.59 9.75
N LEU A 80 4.61 -47.28 9.51
CA LEU A 80 5.79 -46.68 8.87
C LEU A 80 5.51 -46.26 7.42
N GLU A 81 4.72 -47.01 6.67
CA GLU A 81 4.32 -46.63 5.32
C GLU A 81 3.41 -45.40 5.32
N LEU A 82 2.40 -45.35 6.20
CA LEU A 82 1.53 -44.18 6.36
C LEU A 82 2.32 -42.92 6.72
N LEU A 83 3.24 -43.03 7.68
CA LEU A 83 4.10 -41.90 8.07
C LEU A 83 5.03 -41.44 6.94
N ARG A 84 5.48 -42.36 6.07
CA ARG A 84 6.28 -42.01 4.89
C ARG A 84 5.45 -41.25 3.86
N GLU A 85 4.22 -41.71 3.59
CA GLU A 85 3.31 -41.04 2.66
C GLU A 85 2.96 -39.63 3.16
N ASP A 86 2.62 -39.48 4.45
CA ASP A 86 2.35 -38.18 5.06
C ASP A 86 3.57 -37.24 4.96
N ASN A 87 4.78 -37.76 5.15
CA ASN A 87 6.00 -36.97 5.01
C ASN A 87 6.23 -36.49 3.57
N GLU A 88 5.97 -37.34 2.59
CA GLU A 88 6.08 -37.00 1.16
C GLU A 88 5.06 -35.92 0.75
N GLN A 89 3.83 -36.02 1.26
CA GLN A 89 2.82 -34.99 1.06
C GLN A 89 3.23 -33.66 1.69
N LEU A 90 3.72 -33.68 2.93
CA LEU A 90 4.23 -32.49 3.62
C LEU A 90 5.39 -31.83 2.89
N LEU A 91 6.33 -32.63 2.36
CA LEU A 91 7.44 -32.14 1.55
C LEU A 91 6.94 -31.45 0.27
N THR A 92 5.99 -32.06 -0.44
CA THR A 92 5.40 -31.48 -1.65
C THR A 92 4.71 -30.15 -1.37
N GLN A 93 3.93 -30.07 -0.27
CA GLN A 93 3.28 -28.83 0.16
C GLN A 93 4.31 -27.75 0.54
N TYR A 94 5.35 -28.13 1.29
CA TYR A 94 6.42 -27.22 1.67
C TYR A 94 7.14 -26.63 0.44
N GLU A 95 7.44 -27.44 -0.56
CA GLU A 95 8.07 -26.96 -1.79
C GLU A 95 7.17 -26.01 -2.59
N ARG A 96 5.87 -26.31 -2.67
CA ARG A 96 4.88 -25.41 -3.30
C ARG A 96 4.83 -24.07 -2.58
N GLU A 97 4.72 -24.08 -1.25
CA GLU A 97 4.66 -22.85 -0.45
C GLU A 97 5.96 -22.05 -0.55
N LYS A 98 7.12 -22.72 -0.53
CA LYS A 98 8.42 -22.10 -0.74
C LYS A 98 8.51 -21.41 -2.10
N ALA A 99 7.99 -22.02 -3.16
CA ALA A 99 7.96 -21.43 -4.49
C ALA A 99 7.03 -20.20 -4.56
N LEU A 100 5.84 -20.30 -3.96
CA LEU A 100 4.89 -19.18 -3.89
C LEU A 100 5.46 -18.00 -3.09
N ARG A 101 6.12 -18.27 -1.96
CA ARG A 101 6.79 -17.24 -1.16
C ARG A 101 7.87 -16.54 -1.97
N LYS A 102 8.72 -17.28 -2.66
CA LYS A 102 9.77 -16.71 -3.51
C LYS A 102 9.18 -15.82 -4.61
N GLN A 103 8.10 -16.25 -5.26
CA GLN A 103 7.42 -15.44 -6.27
C GLN A 103 6.81 -14.17 -5.68
N ALA A 104 6.25 -14.23 -4.48
CA ALA A 104 5.71 -13.07 -3.79
C ALA A 104 6.82 -12.07 -3.41
N GLU A 105 7.97 -12.57 -2.94
CA GLU A 105 9.16 -11.74 -2.64
C GLU A 105 9.69 -11.04 -3.90
N GLU A 106 9.80 -11.75 -5.02
CA GLU A 106 10.21 -11.16 -6.31
C GLU A 106 9.27 -10.04 -6.76
N LYS A 107 7.96 -10.26 -6.69
CA LYS A 107 6.95 -9.22 -7.00
C LYS A 107 7.05 -8.02 -6.05
N PHE A 108 7.32 -8.25 -4.78
CA PHE A 108 7.44 -7.17 -3.80
C PHE A 108 8.61 -6.24 -4.13
N ILE A 109 9.74 -6.81 -4.54
CA ILE A 109 10.91 -6.04 -4.99
C ILE A 109 10.56 -5.21 -6.23
N GLU A 110 9.89 -5.80 -7.22
CA GLU A 110 9.46 -5.07 -8.43
C GLU A 110 8.53 -3.89 -8.10
N PHE A 111 7.60 -4.09 -7.15
CA PHE A 111 6.72 -3.02 -6.68
C PHE A 111 7.48 -1.91 -5.93
N GLU A 112 8.44 -2.28 -5.08
CA GLU A 112 9.26 -1.32 -4.33
C GLU A 112 10.09 -0.46 -5.29
N ASP A 113 10.72 -1.07 -6.30
CA ASP A 113 11.48 -0.36 -7.33
C ASP A 113 10.60 0.60 -8.15
N ALA A 114 9.40 0.16 -8.55
CA ALA A 114 8.46 0.99 -9.28
C ALA A 114 7.98 2.19 -8.44
N LEU A 115 7.66 1.98 -7.17
CA LEU A 115 7.24 3.03 -6.26
C LEU A 115 8.36 4.04 -5.98
N GLU A 116 9.60 3.56 -5.80
CA GLU A 116 10.74 4.45 -5.58
C GLU A 116 11.08 5.26 -6.84
N GLN A 117 10.87 4.70 -8.03
CA GLN A 117 10.98 5.43 -9.29
C GLN A 117 9.92 6.52 -9.43
N GLU A 118 8.64 6.20 -9.19
CA GLU A 118 7.53 7.18 -9.24
C GLU A 118 7.76 8.31 -8.23
N LYS A 119 8.19 7.98 -7.02
CA LYS A 119 8.52 8.96 -5.98
C LYS A 119 9.64 9.90 -6.42
N LYS A 120 10.70 9.39 -7.06
CA LYS A 120 11.77 10.23 -7.61
C LYS A 120 11.25 11.17 -8.70
N GLU A 121 10.40 10.68 -9.59
CA GLU A 121 9.80 11.49 -10.65
C GLU A 121 8.91 12.60 -10.09
N LEU A 122 8.07 12.28 -9.09
CA LEU A 122 7.25 13.27 -8.39
C LEU A 122 8.12 14.30 -7.66
N GLN A 123 9.21 13.88 -7.01
CA GLN A 123 10.15 14.78 -6.35
C GLN A 123 10.77 15.79 -7.34
N ILE A 124 11.17 15.32 -8.52
CA ILE A 124 11.69 16.19 -9.59
C ILE A 124 10.62 17.19 -10.05
N GLN A 125 9.36 16.75 -10.18
CA GLN A 125 8.25 17.65 -10.56
C GLN A 125 8.01 18.72 -9.49
N VAL A 126 8.06 18.35 -8.21
CA VAL A 126 7.94 19.30 -7.09
C VAL A 126 9.05 20.34 -7.15
N GLU A 127 10.31 19.92 -7.30
CA GLU A 127 11.45 20.84 -7.41
C GLU A 127 11.31 21.79 -8.62
N HIS A 128 10.80 21.29 -9.75
CA HIS A 128 10.51 22.10 -10.92
C HIS A 128 9.44 23.16 -10.65
N LEU A 129 8.32 22.76 -10.02
CA LEU A 129 7.23 23.67 -9.66
C LEU A 129 7.64 24.71 -8.61
N GLU A 130 8.46 24.33 -7.64
CA GLU A 130 9.04 25.26 -6.67
C GLU A 130 9.91 26.31 -7.37
N PHE A 131 10.77 25.90 -8.30
CA PHE A 131 11.58 26.82 -9.08
C PHE A 131 10.71 27.77 -9.91
N GLN A 132 9.69 27.24 -10.59
CA GLN A 132 8.75 28.04 -11.38
C GLN A 132 8.02 29.07 -10.51
N THR A 133 7.58 28.66 -9.32
CA THR A 133 6.91 29.54 -8.35
C THR A 133 7.82 30.71 -7.95
N ARG A 134 9.07 30.43 -7.54
CA ARG A 134 10.04 31.48 -7.19
C ARG A 134 10.29 32.45 -8.35
N GLN A 135 10.33 31.96 -9.59
CA GLN A 135 10.49 32.81 -10.77
C GLN A 135 9.29 33.72 -11.00
N LEU A 136 8.07 33.21 -10.80
CA LEU A 136 6.84 33.99 -10.90
C LEU A 136 6.73 35.03 -9.78
N GLU A 137 7.11 34.69 -8.54
CA GLU A 137 7.17 35.65 -7.43
C GLU A 137 8.08 36.83 -7.74
N LEU A 138 9.26 36.58 -8.31
CA LEU A 138 10.18 37.63 -8.72
C LEU A 138 9.57 38.52 -9.81
N LYS A 139 8.90 37.94 -10.80
CA LYS A 139 8.19 38.70 -11.85
C LYS A 139 7.08 39.56 -11.24
N THR A 140 6.28 39.02 -10.34
CA THR A 140 5.22 39.75 -9.63
C THR A 140 5.79 40.94 -8.87
N LYS A 141 6.89 40.75 -8.15
CA LYS A 141 7.57 41.84 -7.42
C LYS A 141 8.06 42.93 -8.37
N ASN A 142 8.68 42.56 -9.49
CA ASN A 142 9.15 43.52 -10.49
C ASN A 142 7.99 44.34 -11.10
N TYR A 143 6.85 43.70 -11.39
CA TYR A 143 5.66 44.41 -11.89
C TYR A 143 5.04 45.32 -10.82
N ALA A 144 5.00 44.89 -9.56
CA ALA A 144 4.53 45.74 -8.46
C ALA A 144 5.40 47.02 -8.32
N ASP A 145 6.73 46.88 -8.38
CA ASP A 145 7.65 48.01 -8.35
C ASP A 145 7.46 48.95 -9.56
N GLN A 146 7.20 48.39 -10.75
CA GLN A 146 6.91 49.17 -11.94
C GLN A 146 5.60 49.97 -11.83
N ILE A 147 4.54 49.34 -11.32
CA ILE A 147 3.24 49.97 -11.09
C ILE A 147 3.40 51.12 -10.11
N SER A 148 4.07 50.91 -8.98
CA SER A 148 4.29 51.95 -7.97
C SER A 148 4.99 53.20 -8.54
N ARG A 149 6.00 53.01 -9.41
CA ARG A 149 6.68 54.12 -10.11
C ARG A 149 5.78 54.84 -11.12
N LEU A 150 4.80 54.16 -11.71
CA LEU A 150 3.85 54.79 -12.61
C LEU A 150 2.81 55.59 -11.84
N GLU A 151 2.30 55.05 -10.72
CA GLU A 151 1.37 55.72 -9.82
C GLU A 151 1.98 57.01 -9.23
N GLU A 152 3.27 57.00 -8.88
CA GLU A 152 3.98 58.19 -8.41
C GLU A 152 4.02 59.29 -9.49
N ARG A 153 4.41 58.95 -10.74
CA ARG A 153 4.42 59.90 -11.85
C ARG A 153 3.02 60.43 -12.18
N GLU A 154 2.00 59.59 -12.13
CA GLU A 154 0.61 60.02 -12.32
C GLU A 154 0.20 61.02 -11.23
N SER A 155 0.55 60.76 -9.98
CA SER A 155 0.30 61.65 -8.84
C SER A 155 1.01 63.01 -9.01
N GLU A 156 2.25 63.01 -9.47
CA GLU A 156 3.00 64.24 -9.79
C GLU A 156 2.32 65.04 -10.90
N MET A 157 2.01 64.41 -12.05
CA MET A 157 1.31 65.09 -13.15
C MET A 157 -0.05 65.64 -12.71
N LYS A 158 -0.78 64.92 -11.85
CA LYS A 158 -2.06 65.38 -11.29
C LYS A 158 -1.88 66.62 -10.41
N LYS A 159 -0.81 66.67 -9.61
CA LYS A 159 -0.46 67.87 -8.82
C LYS A 159 -0.13 69.06 -9.72
N GLU A 160 0.69 68.86 -10.75
CA GLU A 160 1.06 69.90 -11.71
C GLU A 160 -0.16 70.43 -12.47
N TYR A 161 -1.03 69.55 -12.95
CA TYR A 161 -2.28 69.90 -13.61
C TYR A 161 -3.17 70.74 -12.70
N ASN A 162 -3.37 70.33 -11.45
CA ASN A 162 -4.18 71.07 -10.48
C ASN A 162 -3.60 72.46 -10.19
N ALA A 163 -2.27 72.58 -10.05
CA ALA A 163 -1.59 73.86 -9.84
C ALA A 163 -1.75 74.79 -11.05
N LEU A 164 -1.59 74.27 -12.26
CA LEU A 164 -1.80 75.01 -13.49
C LEU A 164 -3.26 75.47 -13.64
N HIS A 165 -4.20 74.59 -13.34
CA HIS A 165 -5.63 74.89 -13.36
C HIS A 165 -6.00 75.97 -12.34
N GLN A 166 -5.44 75.92 -11.13
CA GLN A 166 -5.61 76.95 -10.12
C GLN A 166 -5.09 78.30 -10.62
N ARG A 167 -3.85 78.35 -11.13
CA ARG A 167 -3.26 79.58 -11.70
C ARG A 167 -4.09 80.16 -12.84
N HIS A 168 -4.60 79.30 -13.72
CA HIS A 168 -5.49 79.71 -14.81
C HIS A 168 -6.80 80.30 -14.29
N THR A 169 -7.38 79.68 -13.26
CA THR A 169 -8.61 80.16 -12.61
C THR A 169 -8.40 81.52 -11.95
N GLU A 170 -7.30 81.70 -11.21
CA GLU A 170 -6.92 82.97 -10.58
C GLU A 170 -6.71 84.09 -11.63
N MET A 171 -6.11 83.75 -12.78
CA MET A 171 -5.94 84.69 -13.89
C MET A 171 -7.30 85.17 -14.44
N ILE A 172 -8.25 84.26 -14.63
CA ILE A 172 -9.61 84.60 -15.09
C ILE A 172 -10.30 85.49 -14.05
N GLN A 173 -10.25 85.13 -12.76
CA GLN A 173 -10.84 85.94 -11.69
C GLN A 173 -10.27 87.36 -11.70
N THR A 174 -8.95 87.49 -11.73
CA THR A 174 -8.26 88.79 -11.78
C THR A 174 -8.68 89.62 -13.00
N TYR A 175 -8.82 88.98 -14.17
CA TYR A 175 -9.28 89.63 -15.39
C TYR A 175 -10.72 90.13 -15.30
N VAL A 176 -11.62 89.30 -14.76
CA VAL A 176 -13.03 89.67 -14.52
C VAL A 176 -13.12 90.85 -13.55
N GLU A 177 -12.42 90.78 -12.41
CA GLU A 177 -12.37 91.88 -11.45
C GLU A 177 -11.83 93.17 -12.07
N HIS A 178 -10.82 93.08 -12.95
CA HIS A 178 -10.30 94.24 -13.66
C HIS A 178 -11.36 94.89 -14.55
N ILE A 179 -12.12 94.10 -15.32
CA ILE A 179 -13.23 94.60 -16.14
C ILE A 179 -14.29 95.27 -15.27
N GLU A 180 -14.66 94.65 -14.15
CA GLU A 180 -15.66 95.20 -13.22
C GLU A 180 -15.20 96.53 -12.61
N ARG A 181 -13.93 96.62 -12.16
CA ARG A 181 -13.32 97.86 -11.67
C ARG A 181 -13.32 98.97 -12.74
N SER A 182 -12.94 98.64 -13.97
CA SER A 182 -12.95 99.61 -15.08
C SER A 182 -14.36 100.09 -15.45
N LYS A 183 -15.37 99.21 -15.42
CA LYS A 183 -16.77 99.60 -15.61
C LYS A 183 -17.24 100.57 -14.51
N MET A 184 -16.91 100.29 -13.25
CA MET A 184 -17.29 101.14 -12.11
C MET A 184 -16.68 102.55 -12.19
N GLN A 185 -15.42 102.66 -12.66
CA GLN A 185 -14.76 103.95 -12.88
C GLN A 185 -15.37 104.74 -14.05
N GLN A 186 -15.86 104.09 -15.11
CA GLN A 186 -16.62 104.76 -16.17
C GLN A 186 -17.99 105.29 -15.66
N VAL A 187 -18.68 104.52 -14.81
CA VAL A 187 -19.97 104.94 -14.22
C VAL A 187 -19.79 106.03 -13.16
N GLY A 188 -18.67 106.05 -12.44
CA GLY A 188 -18.32 107.13 -11.48
C GLY A 188 -17.76 108.40 -12.13
N GLY A 189 -17.12 108.29 -13.31
CA GLY A 189 -16.58 109.42 -14.08
C GLY A 189 -17.62 110.26 -14.81
N ASN A 190 -18.85 109.75 -14.96
CA ASN A 190 -19.93 110.44 -15.67
C ASN A 190 -20.83 111.34 -14.79
N ASN A 191 -20.52 111.49 -13.49
CA ASN A 191 -21.30 112.35 -12.57
C ASN A 191 -20.61 113.68 -12.19
N GLN A 192 -19.51 114.07 -12.83
CA GLN A 192 -18.91 115.41 -12.70
C GLN A 192 -18.36 115.91 -14.05
N THR A 193 -19.22 116.09 -15.06
CA THR A 193 -18.91 116.93 -16.23
C THR A 193 -20.15 117.71 -16.68
N GLU A 194 -20.65 118.57 -15.80
CA GLU A 194 -21.44 119.75 -16.20
C GLU A 194 -20.83 120.95 -15.47
N GLY A 195 -20.24 121.89 -16.21
CA GLY A 195 -19.92 123.22 -15.67
C GLY A 195 -18.54 123.78 -16.00
N SER A 196 -18.49 124.49 -17.13
CA SER A 196 -17.77 125.77 -17.30
C SER A 196 -16.36 125.74 -17.92
N LEU A 197 -16.33 125.95 -19.24
CA LEU A 197 -15.32 126.80 -19.89
C LEU A 197 -15.60 128.26 -19.54
N PRO A 198 -14.58 129.11 -19.40
CA PRO A 198 -14.57 130.29 -20.29
C PRO A 198 -13.20 130.72 -20.80
N GLY A 199 -13.20 131.13 -22.07
CA GLY A 199 -12.62 132.38 -22.60
C GLY A 199 -11.26 132.91 -22.12
N ARG A 200 -10.37 133.00 -23.11
CA ARG A 200 -9.14 133.81 -23.25
C ARG A 200 -9.20 135.23 -22.62
N ARG A 201 -8.48 135.47 -21.52
CA ARG A 201 -7.39 136.46 -21.31
C ARG A 201 -6.85 136.37 -19.89
#